data_AF-A0A7J6TNU7-F1
#
_entry.id   AF-A0A7J6TNU7-F1
#
_cell.length_a   1.000
_cell.length_b   1.000
_cell.length_c   1.000
_cell.angle_alpha   90.00
_cell.angle_beta   90.00
_cell.angle_gamma   90.00
#
_symmetry.space_group_name_H-M   'P 1'
#
loop_
_entity.id
_entity.type
_entity.pdbx_description
1 polymer ?
#
loop_
_entity_poly.entity_id
_entity_poly.type
_entity_poly.pdbx_seq_one_letter_code
_entity_poly.pdbx_strand_id
1 'polypeptide(L)'
;MENIHSETYSLLIDNYIKDPEEKDKIFRAMETVPSVQKKAEWALSWINDDNCFSERLIAFACVEGILFSGSFCAIYWLKKRGLMPGLTFSNELISRDEGLHADFACLLYNMLTYTRLPDERVHEIVRGAVDVERVFISESLPVSLIGMNSQLMCRYIEFVADRLLVSLGHPKLYNATNPFDWMKMISLQGKTNFFEKRVGEYQKGGVMAGTAAHKNGTMDPDERRRSIGADFALDEDF
;
A
#
# COMPACT_ATOMS: atom_id res chain seq x y z
N MET A 1 7.16 12.38 -1.13
CA MET A 1 7.23 11.07 -0.44
C MET A 1 7.77 10.02 -1.39
N GLU A 2 7.26 9.93 -2.62
CA GLU A 2 7.73 8.97 -3.65
C GLU A 2 9.23 8.79 -3.85
N ASN A 3 10.05 9.86 -3.82
CA ASN A 3 11.50 9.70 -3.91
C ASN A 3 12.07 8.90 -2.72
N ILE A 4 11.52 9.09 -1.51
CA ILE A 4 11.90 8.36 -0.31
C ILE A 4 11.42 6.91 -0.40
N HIS A 5 10.23 6.65 -0.95
CA HIS A 5 9.74 5.28 -1.19
C HIS A 5 10.68 4.54 -2.16
N SER A 6 11.04 5.20 -3.26
CA SER A 6 11.96 4.68 -4.28
C SER A 6 13.35 4.38 -3.72
N GLU A 7 13.90 5.29 -2.92
CA GLU A 7 15.19 5.09 -2.24
C GLU A 7 15.12 3.92 -1.25
N THR A 8 14.04 3.84 -0.46
CA THR A 8 13.82 2.76 0.51
C THR A 8 13.80 1.40 -0.19
N TYR A 9 13.03 1.24 -1.26
CA TYR A 9 13.01 -0.02 -2.01
C TYR A 9 14.34 -0.33 -2.68
N SER A 10 15.04 0.68 -3.20
CA SER A 10 16.36 0.51 -3.80
C SER A 10 17.38 -0.01 -2.79
N LEU A 11 17.39 0.54 -1.57
CA LEU A 11 18.22 0.06 -0.48
C LEU A 11 17.85 -1.36 -0.04
N LEU A 12 16.56 -1.71 0.01
CA LEU A 12 16.12 -3.07 0.34
C LEU A 12 16.57 -4.08 -0.71
N ILE A 13 16.43 -3.76 -2.00
CA ILE A 13 16.91 -4.59 -3.12
C ILE A 13 18.42 -4.77 -3.04
N ASP A 14 19.17 -3.67 -2.87
CA ASP A 14 20.64 -3.71 -2.77
C ASP A 14 21.12 -4.58 -1.60
N ASN A 15 20.39 -4.54 -0.48
CA ASN A 15 20.70 -5.31 0.72
C ASN A 15 20.30 -6.79 0.64
N TYR A 16 19.20 -7.14 -0.02
CA TYR A 16 18.71 -8.52 -0.03
C TYR A 16 19.19 -9.33 -1.23
N ILE A 17 19.36 -8.71 -2.39
CA ILE A 17 19.83 -9.40 -3.60
C ILE A 17 21.35 -9.28 -3.67
N LYS A 18 22.06 -10.41 -3.55
CA LYS A 18 23.53 -10.42 -3.50
C LYS A 18 24.17 -10.67 -4.86
N ASP A 19 23.49 -11.41 -5.73
CA ASP A 19 23.95 -11.64 -7.09
C ASP A 19 23.83 -10.33 -7.92
N PRO A 20 24.92 -9.82 -8.50
CA PRO A 20 24.89 -8.59 -9.30
C PRO A 20 24.01 -8.71 -10.55
N GLU A 21 23.95 -9.87 -11.20
CA GLU A 21 23.14 -10.06 -12.41
C GLU A 21 21.64 -10.07 -12.08
N GLU A 22 21.24 -10.82 -11.05
CA GLU A 22 19.87 -10.79 -10.55
C GLU A 22 19.47 -9.39 -10.05
N LYS A 23 20.37 -8.69 -9.35
CA LYS A 23 20.12 -7.33 -8.86
C LYS A 23 19.87 -6.35 -10.01
N ASP A 24 20.74 -6.36 -11.03
CA ASP A 24 20.57 -5.50 -12.22
C ASP A 24 19.28 -5.83 -12.97
N LYS A 25 18.94 -7.12 -13.07
CA LYS A 25 17.66 -7.55 -13.63
C LYS A 25 16.48 -6.93 -12.87
N ILE A 26 16.45 -7.01 -11.54
CA ILE A 26 15.34 -6.48 -10.73
C ILE A 26 15.30 -4.94 -10.72
N PHE A 27 16.44 -4.25 -10.76
CA PHE A 27 16.44 -2.80 -10.94
C PHE A 27 15.84 -2.36 -12.28
N ARG A 28 16.00 -3.18 -13.32
CA ARG A 28 15.40 -2.98 -14.64
C ARG A 28 14.08 -3.75 -14.79
N ALA A 29 13.34 -4.00 -13.71
CA ALA A 29 12.14 -4.84 -13.73
C ALA A 29 11.08 -4.42 -14.76
N MET A 30 10.95 -3.12 -15.07
CA MET A 30 10.07 -2.66 -16.15
C MET A 30 10.41 -3.24 -17.52
N GLU A 31 11.68 -3.54 -17.79
CA GLU A 31 12.17 -4.10 -19.05
C GLU A 31 12.37 -5.63 -18.97
N THR A 32 12.62 -6.15 -17.76
CA THR A 32 13.08 -7.54 -17.57
C THR A 32 12.03 -8.47 -16.94
N VAL A 33 10.96 -7.91 -16.35
CA VAL A 33 9.88 -8.66 -15.69
C VAL A 33 8.56 -8.38 -16.43
N PRO A 34 8.05 -9.32 -17.23
CA PRO A 34 6.88 -9.09 -18.10
C PRO A 34 5.63 -8.61 -17.36
N SER A 35 5.36 -9.11 -16.15
CA SER A 35 4.21 -8.65 -15.36
C SER A 35 4.37 -7.22 -14.83
N VAL A 36 5.59 -6.78 -14.53
CA VAL A 36 5.88 -5.38 -14.17
C VAL A 36 5.73 -4.48 -15.39
N GLN A 37 6.22 -4.92 -16.54
CA GLN A 37 6.03 -4.22 -17.81
C GLN A 37 4.54 -4.00 -18.11
N LYS A 38 3.71 -5.03 -18.01
CA LYS A 38 2.25 -4.93 -18.23
C LYS A 38 1.58 -3.92 -17.28
N LYS A 39 2.00 -3.86 -16.01
CA LYS A 39 1.50 -2.87 -15.06
C LYS A 39 1.87 -1.45 -15.47
N ALA A 40 3.12 -1.23 -15.89
CA ALA A 40 3.58 0.06 -16.37
C ALA A 40 2.85 0.49 -17.65
N GLU A 41 2.70 -0.41 -18.62
CA GLU A 41 1.97 -0.17 -19.86
C GLU A 41 0.50 0.16 -19.59
N TRP A 42 -0.16 -0.58 -18.69
CA TRP A 42 -1.53 -0.26 -18.27
C TRP A 42 -1.60 1.15 -17.67
N ALA A 43 -0.71 1.51 -16.74
CA ALA A 43 -0.72 2.83 -16.11
C ALA A 43 -0.51 3.95 -17.15
N LEU A 44 0.45 3.80 -18.06
CA LEU A 44 0.73 4.77 -19.14
C LEU A 44 -0.42 4.88 -20.15
N SER A 45 -1.16 3.80 -20.40
CA SER A 45 -2.31 3.80 -21.31
C SER A 45 -3.50 4.64 -20.80
N TRP A 46 -3.56 4.89 -19.49
CA TRP A 46 -4.60 5.70 -18.85
C TRP A 46 -4.11 7.07 -18.40
N ILE A 47 -2.86 7.17 -17.94
CA ILE A 47 -2.26 8.42 -17.43
C ILE A 47 -1.50 9.10 -18.59
N ASN A 48 -2.26 9.69 -19.51
CA ASN A 48 -1.74 10.42 -20.66
C ASN A 48 -2.63 11.61 -21.05
N ASP A 49 -2.18 12.38 -22.04
CA ASP A 49 -2.85 13.61 -22.48
C ASP A 49 -4.15 13.34 -23.26
N ASP A 50 -4.35 12.13 -23.79
CA ASP A 50 -5.53 11.77 -24.58
C ASP A 50 -6.77 11.45 -23.70
N ASN A 51 -6.55 10.91 -22.51
CA ASN A 51 -7.62 10.63 -21.55
C ASN A 51 -8.07 11.89 -20.81
N CYS A 52 -9.34 11.95 -20.38
CA CYS A 52 -9.81 13.09 -19.60
C CYS A 52 -9.26 13.06 -18.16
N PHE A 53 -9.34 14.19 -17.45
CA PHE A 53 -8.87 14.29 -16.06
C PHE A 53 -9.51 13.23 -15.14
N SER A 54 -10.80 12.97 -15.31
CA SER A 54 -11.51 11.97 -14.51
C SER A 54 -10.97 10.55 -14.74
N GLU A 55 -10.68 10.17 -15.99
CA GLU A 55 -10.11 8.86 -16.32
C GLU A 55 -8.70 8.72 -15.72
N ARG A 56 -7.87 9.74 -15.90
CA ARG A 56 -6.54 9.78 -15.29
C ARG A 56 -6.59 9.67 -13.77
N LEU A 57 -7.56 10.33 -13.13
CA LEU A 57 -7.70 10.33 -11.68
C LEU A 57 -8.15 8.97 -11.14
N ILE A 58 -9.08 8.28 -11.82
CA ILE A 58 -9.46 6.90 -11.48
C ILE A 58 -8.27 5.95 -11.68
N ALA A 59 -7.54 6.09 -12.79
CA ALA A 59 -6.38 5.27 -13.06
C ALA A 59 -5.28 5.49 -12.01
N PHE A 60 -5.02 6.74 -11.62
CA PHE A 60 -4.13 7.09 -10.52
C PHE A 60 -4.58 6.44 -9.21
N ALA A 61 -5.87 6.53 -8.86
CA ALA A 61 -6.41 5.84 -7.67
C ALA A 61 -6.20 4.32 -7.70
N CYS A 62 -6.26 3.70 -8.89
CA CYS A 62 -5.97 2.28 -9.07
C CYS A 62 -4.46 1.96 -8.95
N VAL A 63 -3.57 2.85 -9.41
CA VAL A 63 -2.12 2.69 -9.19
C VAL A 63 -1.82 2.66 -7.69
N GLU A 64 -2.31 3.65 -6.95
CA GLU A 64 -2.04 3.79 -5.52
C GLU A 64 -2.78 2.73 -4.68
N GLY A 65 -4.03 2.41 -5.05
CA GLY A 65 -4.90 1.54 -4.25
C GLY A 65 -4.84 0.05 -4.60
N ILE A 66 -4.65 -0.32 -5.88
CA ILE A 66 -4.75 -1.71 -6.36
C ILE A 66 -3.38 -2.28 -6.72
N LEU A 67 -2.57 -1.59 -7.53
CA LEU A 67 -1.36 -2.16 -8.15
C LEU A 67 -0.23 -2.49 -7.16
N PHE A 68 -0.31 -2.10 -5.89
CA PHE A 68 0.67 -2.53 -4.88
C PHE A 68 0.04 -3.36 -3.75
N SER A 69 -1.28 -3.54 -3.78
CA SER A 69 -2.02 -4.21 -2.72
C SER A 69 -1.57 -5.66 -2.52
N GLY A 70 -1.23 -6.36 -3.61
CA GLY A 70 -0.73 -7.73 -3.56
C GLY A 70 0.61 -7.85 -2.83
N SER A 71 1.56 -7.00 -3.22
CA SER A 71 2.89 -6.92 -2.61
C SER A 71 2.83 -6.55 -1.12
N PHE A 72 2.02 -5.54 -0.76
CA PHE A 72 1.86 -5.13 0.63
C PHE A 72 1.33 -6.27 1.50
N CYS A 73 0.32 -6.98 1.02
CA CYS A 73 -0.23 -8.14 1.71
C CYS A 73 0.82 -9.27 1.88
N ALA A 74 1.61 -9.53 0.84
CA ALA A 74 2.67 -10.54 0.91
C ALA A 74 3.76 -10.19 1.94
N ILE A 75 4.13 -8.92 2.06
CA ILE A 75 5.09 -8.47 3.09
C ILE A 75 4.45 -8.52 4.49
N TYR A 76 3.16 -8.18 4.60
CA TYR A 76 2.43 -8.32 5.86
C TYR A 76 2.30 -9.77 6.36
N TRP A 77 2.27 -10.74 5.44
CA TRP A 77 2.35 -12.15 5.78
C TRP A 77 3.68 -12.50 6.49
N LEU A 78 4.79 -11.83 6.16
CA LEU A 78 6.06 -11.95 6.90
C LEU A 78 5.98 -11.28 8.27
N LYS A 79 5.35 -10.10 8.36
CA LYS A 79 5.14 -9.35 9.61
C LYS A 79 4.42 -10.20 10.65
N LYS A 80 3.33 -10.88 10.26
CA LYS A 80 2.57 -11.79 11.15
C LYS A 80 3.44 -12.87 11.80
N ARG A 81 4.55 -13.25 11.15
CA ARG A 81 5.49 -14.29 11.62
C ARG A 81 6.68 -13.71 12.39
N GLY A 82 6.74 -12.40 12.58
CA GLY A 82 7.87 -11.72 13.22
C GLY A 82 9.14 -11.74 12.37
N LEU A 83 9.01 -11.82 11.04
CA LEU A 83 10.14 -11.88 10.11
C LEU A 83 10.41 -10.52 9.47
N MET A 84 11.68 -10.27 9.13
CA MET A 84 12.16 -9.12 8.38
C MET A 84 11.67 -7.75 8.93
N PRO A 85 11.97 -7.42 10.20
CA PRO A 85 11.41 -6.25 10.87
C PRO A 85 11.64 -4.93 10.11
N GLY A 86 12.83 -4.72 9.53
CA GLY A 86 13.13 -3.55 8.71
C GLY A 86 12.22 -3.43 7.48
N LEU A 87 12.11 -4.49 6.67
CA LEU A 87 11.22 -4.54 5.51
C LEU A 87 9.76 -4.30 5.92
N THR A 88 9.29 -4.99 6.96
CA THR A 88 7.87 -4.90 7.38
C THR A 88 7.51 -3.54 7.97
N PHE A 89 8.47 -2.87 8.61
CA PHE A 89 8.28 -1.51 9.12
C PHE A 89 8.23 -0.50 7.98
N SER A 90 9.16 -0.59 7.01
CA SER A 90 9.11 0.23 5.80
C SER A 90 7.80 0.04 5.03
N ASN A 91 7.33 -1.20 4.89
CA ASN A 91 6.05 -1.52 4.24
C ASN A 91 4.84 -0.90 4.97
N GLU A 92 4.85 -0.87 6.30
CA GLU A 92 3.79 -0.22 7.09
C GLU A 92 3.71 1.29 6.83
N LEU A 93 4.86 1.96 6.81
CA LEU A 93 4.91 3.40 6.54
C LEU A 93 4.47 3.71 5.10
N ILE A 94 5.04 3.00 4.11
CA ILE A 94 4.74 3.23 2.69
C ILE A 94 3.27 2.92 2.41
N SER A 95 2.75 1.77 2.84
CA SER A 95 1.34 1.41 2.58
C SER A 95 0.34 2.36 3.23
N ARG A 96 0.68 3.00 4.37
CA ARG A 96 -0.13 4.06 4.96
C ARG A 96 -0.14 5.30 4.08
N ASP A 97 1.01 5.71 3.60
CA ASP A 97 1.14 6.90 2.77
C ASP A 97 0.44 6.69 1.41
N GLU A 98 0.55 5.51 0.78
CA GLU A 98 -0.21 5.18 -0.44
C GLU A 98 -1.72 5.11 -0.21
N GLY A 99 -2.15 4.68 0.97
CA GLY A 99 -3.56 4.74 1.38
C GLY A 99 -4.09 6.18 1.35
N LEU A 100 -3.31 7.14 1.85
CA LEU A 100 -3.65 8.57 1.80
C LEU A 100 -3.64 9.14 0.38
N HIS A 101 -2.73 8.67 -0.49
CA HIS A 101 -2.72 9.06 -1.91
C HIS A 101 -3.98 8.57 -2.64
N ALA A 102 -4.37 7.32 -2.43
CA ALA A 102 -5.60 6.75 -2.98
C ALA A 102 -6.86 7.47 -2.45
N ASP A 103 -6.91 7.79 -1.15
CA ASP A 103 -7.99 8.56 -0.55
C ASP A 103 -8.11 9.95 -1.13
N PHE A 104 -6.99 10.62 -1.31
CA PHE A 104 -6.97 11.94 -1.92
C PHE A 104 -7.50 11.91 -3.35
N ALA A 105 -7.13 10.90 -4.13
CA ALA A 105 -7.66 10.70 -5.47
C ALA A 105 -9.19 10.46 -5.46
N CYS A 106 -9.68 9.64 -4.53
CA CYS A 106 -11.10 9.39 -4.35
C CYS A 106 -11.87 10.66 -3.94
N LEU A 107 -11.31 11.43 -3.00
CA LEU A 107 -11.88 12.70 -2.56
C LEU A 107 -11.98 13.68 -3.73
N LEU A 108 -10.91 13.88 -4.49
CA LEU A 108 -10.90 14.75 -5.66
C LEU A 108 -11.94 14.30 -6.69
N TYR A 109 -12.04 13.00 -6.97
CA TYR A 109 -13.00 12.45 -7.91
C TYR A 109 -14.45 12.68 -7.45
N ASN A 110 -14.72 12.53 -6.16
CA ASN A 110 -16.04 12.78 -5.58
C ASN A 110 -16.44 14.26 -5.57
N MET A 111 -15.47 15.18 -5.65
CA MET A 111 -15.73 16.61 -5.83
C MET A 111 -16.08 16.97 -7.29
N LEU A 112 -15.84 16.08 -8.26
CA LEU A 112 -16.24 16.29 -9.64
C LEU A 112 -17.77 16.14 -9.76
N THR A 113 -18.45 17.19 -10.22
CA THR A 113 -19.91 17.18 -10.43
C THR A 113 -20.30 16.90 -11.88
N TYR A 114 -19.59 17.49 -12.84
CA TYR A 114 -19.98 17.45 -14.26
C TYR A 114 -19.19 16.45 -15.10
N THR A 115 -18.02 16.02 -14.63
CA THR A 115 -17.09 15.16 -15.38
C THR A 115 -17.01 13.75 -14.80
N ARG A 116 -17.95 13.34 -13.94
CA ARG A 116 -17.99 11.97 -13.44
C ARG A 116 -18.18 10.99 -14.59
N LEU A 117 -17.49 9.86 -14.49
CA LEU A 117 -17.55 8.81 -15.49
C LEU A 117 -18.75 7.90 -15.23
N PRO A 118 -19.33 7.29 -16.29
CA PRO A 118 -20.32 6.23 -16.11
C PRO A 118 -19.69 4.99 -15.46
N ASP A 119 -20.50 4.21 -14.74
CA ASP A 119 -20.07 2.99 -14.04
C ASP A 119 -19.28 2.06 -14.95
N GLU A 120 -19.74 1.87 -16.19
CA GLU A 120 -19.10 1.00 -17.18
C GLU A 120 -17.64 1.40 -17.44
N ARG A 121 -17.36 2.70 -17.57
CA ARG A 121 -16.01 3.22 -17.84
C ARG A 121 -15.12 3.10 -16.61
N VAL A 122 -15.65 3.36 -15.42
CA VAL A 122 -14.89 3.16 -14.17
C VAL A 122 -14.57 1.68 -13.96
N HIS A 123 -15.54 0.80 -14.20
CA HIS A 123 -15.35 -0.65 -14.13
C HIS A 123 -14.33 -1.16 -15.14
N GLU A 124 -14.27 -0.58 -16.34
CA GLU A 124 -13.23 -0.90 -17.33
C GLU A 124 -11.82 -0.61 -16.79
N ILE A 125 -11.60 0.60 -16.27
CA ILE A 125 -10.30 1.01 -15.71
C ILE A 125 -9.92 0.09 -14.54
N VAL A 126 -10.82 -0.07 -13.57
CA VAL A 126 -10.57 -0.89 -12.37
C VAL A 126 -10.33 -2.36 -12.74
N ARG A 127 -11.08 -2.92 -13.68
CA ARG A 127 -10.88 -4.30 -14.14
C ARG A 127 -9.50 -4.49 -14.75
N GLY A 128 -9.06 -3.54 -15.59
CA GLY A 128 -7.72 -3.56 -16.15
C GLY A 128 -6.62 -3.56 -15.08
N ALA A 129 -6.76 -2.74 -14.03
CA ALA A 129 -5.83 -2.71 -12.90
C ALA A 129 -5.77 -4.04 -12.15
N VAL A 130 -6.94 -4.63 -11.87
CA VAL A 130 -7.04 -5.94 -11.21
C VAL A 130 -6.39 -7.03 -12.06
N ASP A 131 -6.62 -7.03 -13.37
CA ASP A 131 -6.11 -8.07 -14.25
C ASP A 131 -4.59 -8.06 -14.33
N VAL A 132 -3.96 -6.88 -14.44
CA VAL A 132 -2.49 -6.79 -14.43
C VAL A 132 -1.90 -7.16 -13.06
N GLU A 133 -2.57 -6.81 -11.97
CA GLU A 133 -2.09 -7.13 -10.62
C GLU A 133 -2.24 -8.62 -10.29
N ARG A 134 -3.31 -9.29 -10.75
CA ARG A 134 -3.47 -10.75 -10.64
C ARG A 134 -2.34 -11.51 -11.32
N VAL A 135 -1.93 -11.06 -12.52
CA VAL A 135 -0.81 -11.66 -13.25
C VAL A 135 0.48 -11.48 -12.45
N PHE A 136 0.76 -10.25 -12.02
CA PHE A 136 1.95 -9.94 -11.22
C PHE A 136 2.04 -10.76 -9.94
N ILE A 137 0.97 -10.82 -9.14
CA ILE A 137 1.03 -11.54 -7.85
C ILE A 137 1.14 -13.05 -8.03
N SER A 138 0.53 -13.59 -9.10
CA SER A 138 0.59 -15.03 -9.39
C SER A 138 1.98 -15.47 -9.83
N GLU A 139 2.67 -14.66 -10.63
CA GLU A 139 4.08 -14.88 -10.99
C GLU A 139 5.01 -14.66 -9.80
N SER A 140 4.74 -13.65 -8.97
CA SER A 140 5.54 -13.33 -7.77
C SER A 140 5.40 -14.36 -6.64
N LEU A 141 4.31 -15.14 -6.62
CA LEU A 141 4.07 -16.23 -5.67
C LEU A 141 4.00 -17.58 -6.40
N PRO A 142 5.14 -18.11 -6.88
CA PRO A 142 5.16 -19.34 -7.68
C PRO A 142 4.79 -20.60 -6.90
N VAL A 143 4.71 -20.50 -5.57
CA VAL A 143 4.35 -21.60 -4.67
C VAL A 143 3.28 -21.18 -3.68
N SER A 144 2.47 -22.15 -3.25
CA SER A 144 1.50 -21.92 -2.17
C SER A 144 2.22 -21.86 -0.83
N LEU A 145 2.06 -20.74 -0.12
CA LEU A 145 2.58 -20.53 1.23
C LEU A 145 1.51 -20.92 2.26
N ILE A 146 1.95 -21.19 3.49
CA ILE A 146 1.02 -21.52 4.58
C ILE A 146 0.12 -20.30 4.84
N GLY A 147 -1.19 -20.46 4.58
CA GLY A 147 -2.19 -19.41 4.78
C GLY A 147 -2.13 -18.25 3.78
N MET A 148 -1.44 -18.40 2.64
CA MET A 148 -1.44 -17.45 1.53
C MET A 148 -1.04 -18.13 0.23
N ASN A 149 -1.80 -17.96 -0.84
CA ASN A 149 -1.46 -18.46 -2.18
C ASN A 149 -1.98 -17.49 -3.25
N SER A 150 -1.64 -17.72 -4.52
CA SER A 150 -2.06 -16.87 -5.63
C SER A 150 -3.59 -16.73 -5.72
N GLN A 151 -4.36 -17.80 -5.50
CA GLN A 151 -5.82 -17.77 -5.55
C GLN A 151 -6.43 -16.85 -4.46
N LEU A 152 -5.94 -16.99 -3.22
CA LEU A 152 -6.35 -16.12 -2.11
C LEU A 152 -5.90 -14.67 -2.36
N MET A 153 -4.71 -14.47 -2.91
CA MET A 153 -4.22 -13.14 -3.27
C MET A 153 -5.08 -12.48 -4.36
N CYS A 154 -5.48 -13.21 -5.40
CA CYS A 154 -6.40 -12.70 -6.42
C CYS A 154 -7.74 -12.26 -5.81
N ARG A 155 -8.32 -13.07 -4.91
CA ARG A 155 -9.55 -12.70 -4.18
C ARG A 155 -9.35 -11.49 -3.27
N TYR A 156 -8.17 -11.33 -2.67
CA TYR A 156 -7.84 -10.15 -1.88
C TYR A 156 -7.75 -8.89 -2.75
N ILE A 157 -7.13 -8.97 -3.93
CA ILE A 157 -7.07 -7.86 -4.90
C ILE A 157 -8.47 -7.44 -5.35
N GLU A 158 -9.35 -8.41 -5.62
CA GLU A 158 -10.77 -8.15 -5.93
C GLU A 158 -11.49 -7.42 -4.78
N PHE A 159 -11.24 -7.84 -3.54
CA PHE A 159 -11.79 -7.19 -2.35
C PHE A 159 -11.32 -5.74 -2.22
N VAL A 160 -10.03 -5.48 -2.48
CA VAL A 160 -9.46 -4.12 -2.48
C VAL A 160 -10.07 -3.28 -3.60
N ALA A 161 -10.24 -3.83 -4.80
CA ALA A 161 -10.86 -3.14 -5.92
C ALA A 161 -12.32 -2.78 -5.65
N ASP A 162 -13.10 -3.67 -5.03
CA ASP A 162 -14.47 -3.36 -4.62
C ASP A 162 -14.54 -2.26 -3.58
N ARG A 163 -13.60 -2.22 -2.63
CA ARG A 163 -13.50 -1.11 -1.66
C ARG A 163 -13.18 0.20 -2.36
N LEU A 164 -12.24 0.21 -3.30
CA LEU A 164 -11.90 1.39 -4.08
C LEU A 164 -13.12 1.89 -4.88
N LEU A 165 -13.87 1.00 -5.53
CA LEU A 165 -15.09 1.34 -6.24
C LEU A 165 -16.13 2.01 -5.34
N VAL A 166 -16.33 1.47 -4.14
CA VAL A 166 -17.24 2.07 -3.14
C VAL A 166 -16.76 3.47 -2.73
N SER A 167 -15.46 3.65 -2.45
CA SER A 167 -14.89 4.97 -2.13
C SER A 167 -15.04 5.98 -3.26
N LEU A 168 -14.99 5.50 -4.51
CA LEU A 168 -15.24 6.31 -5.71
C LEU A 168 -16.73 6.57 -5.98
N GLY A 169 -17.65 5.99 -5.19
CA GLY A 169 -19.09 6.14 -5.36
C GLY A 169 -19.68 5.29 -6.50
N HIS A 170 -19.04 4.18 -6.86
CA HIS A 170 -19.46 3.26 -7.91
C HIS A 170 -19.82 1.87 -7.33
N PRO A 171 -20.71 1.11 -7.99
CA PRO A 171 -21.08 -0.23 -7.53
C PRO A 171 -19.90 -1.20 -7.58
N LYS A 172 -19.89 -2.17 -6.66
CA LYS A 172 -18.89 -3.25 -6.61
C LYS A 172 -18.92 -4.07 -7.90
N LEU A 173 -17.75 -4.57 -8.32
CA LEU A 173 -17.58 -5.37 -9.52
C LEU A 173 -17.46 -6.87 -9.20
N TYR A 174 -16.76 -7.23 -8.13
CA TYR A 174 -16.42 -8.62 -7.81
C TYR A 174 -17.27 -9.20 -6.68
N ASN A 175 -17.77 -8.36 -5.78
CA ASN A 175 -18.41 -8.72 -4.52
C ASN A 175 -17.54 -9.69 -3.68
N ALA A 176 -16.23 -9.46 -3.70
CA ALA A 176 -15.27 -10.31 -3.02
C ALA A 176 -15.21 -9.99 -1.52
N THR A 177 -14.89 -10.99 -0.71
CA THR A 177 -14.61 -10.82 0.71
C THR A 177 -13.12 -11.03 0.99
N ASN A 178 -12.58 -10.30 1.96
CA ASN A 178 -11.19 -10.44 2.38
C ASN A 178 -10.90 -11.89 2.82
N PRO A 179 -9.96 -12.62 2.19
CA PRO A 179 -9.61 -13.98 2.57
C PRO A 179 -8.58 -14.05 3.73
N PHE A 180 -8.07 -12.91 4.20
CA PHE A 180 -7.00 -12.83 5.18
C PHE A 180 -7.45 -12.14 6.47
N ASP A 181 -8.05 -12.90 7.39
CA ASP A 181 -8.52 -12.38 8.69
C ASP A 181 -7.41 -11.71 9.52
N TRP A 182 -6.16 -12.12 9.30
CA TRP A 182 -4.99 -11.59 10.00
C TRP A 182 -4.55 -10.20 9.50
N MET A 183 -5.01 -9.75 8.33
CA MET A 183 -4.77 -8.37 7.89
C MET A 183 -5.38 -7.37 8.87
N LYS A 184 -6.50 -7.72 9.50
CA LYS A 184 -7.14 -6.87 10.51
C LYS A 184 -6.28 -6.66 11.76
N MET A 185 -5.60 -7.74 12.17
CA MET A 185 -4.74 -7.72 13.36
C MET A 185 -3.50 -6.83 13.17
N ILE A 186 -3.06 -6.63 11.94
CA ILE A 186 -1.87 -5.83 11.63
C ILE A 186 -2.17 -4.33 11.77
N SER A 187 -3.34 -3.88 11.33
CA SER A 187 -3.82 -2.51 11.53
C SER A 187 -3.92 -2.14 13.01
N LEU A 188 -4.28 -3.10 13.87
CA LEU A 188 -4.40 -2.92 15.33
C LEU A 188 -3.04 -2.82 16.04
N GLN A 189 -1.99 -3.52 15.58
CA GLN A 189 -0.65 -3.45 16.17
C GLN A 189 0.05 -2.11 15.96
N GLY A 190 -0.30 -1.37 14.90
CA GLY A 190 0.17 0.01 14.69
C GLY A 190 -0.40 1.02 15.68
N LYS A 191 -1.58 0.71 16.26
CA LYS A 191 -2.35 1.54 17.21
C LYS A 191 -1.98 1.32 18.69
N THR A 192 -0.79 0.81 19.01
CA THR A 192 -0.31 0.81 20.41
C THR A 192 -0.16 2.24 20.91
N ASN A 193 -0.69 2.53 22.11
CA ASN A 193 -0.68 3.86 22.71
C ASN A 193 0.71 4.51 22.65
N PHE A 194 0.73 5.80 22.32
CA PHE A 194 1.92 6.65 22.17
C PHE A 194 2.90 6.56 23.37
N PHE A 195 2.44 6.11 24.54
CA PHE A 195 3.22 5.93 25.76
C PHE A 195 3.87 4.54 25.93
N GLU A 196 3.51 3.54 25.13
CA GLU A 196 3.97 2.15 25.29
C GLU A 196 5.10 1.75 24.32
N LYS A 197 5.32 2.51 23.24
CA LYS A 197 6.44 2.27 22.32
C LYS A 197 7.73 2.87 22.88
N ARG A 198 8.72 2.03 23.19
CA ARG A 198 10.10 2.49 23.42
C ARG A 198 10.66 3.06 22.12
N VAL A 199 10.87 4.37 22.14
CA VAL A 199 11.61 5.28 21.24
C VAL A 199 12.63 4.58 20.32
N GLY A 200 12.15 3.94 19.25
CA GLY A 200 12.96 3.50 18.11
C GLY A 200 13.14 4.59 17.06
N GLU A 201 12.38 5.68 17.16
CA GLU A 201 12.22 6.71 16.12
C GLU A 201 13.25 7.87 16.20
N TYR A 202 14.15 7.87 17.19
CA TYR A 202 15.20 8.90 17.35
C TYR A 202 16.64 8.35 17.38
N GLN A 203 16.90 7.15 16.87
CA GLN A 203 18.28 6.77 16.58
C GLN A 203 18.75 7.43 15.28
N LYS A 204 18.96 8.76 15.32
CA LYS A 204 19.94 9.39 14.45
C LYS A 204 21.27 8.72 14.74
N GLY A 205 21.77 7.94 13.79
CA GLY A 205 23.12 7.36 13.86
C GLY A 205 24.13 8.47 14.08
N GLY A 206 24.65 8.60 15.31
CA GLY A 206 25.72 9.55 15.65
C GLY A 206 25.62 10.30 16.97
N VAL A 207 24.50 10.25 17.71
CA VAL A 207 24.34 11.08 18.94
C VAL A 207 24.25 10.23 20.21
N MET A 208 25.25 9.38 20.46
CA MET A 208 25.56 8.86 21.80
C MET A 208 27.07 8.86 22.03
N ALA A 209 27.64 10.07 22.01
CA ALA A 209 28.92 10.34 22.66
C ALA A 209 28.74 11.61 23.49
N GLY A 210 28.45 11.42 24.79
CA GLY A 210 28.46 12.48 25.79
C GLY A 210 27.09 13.05 26.11
N THR A 211 26.49 12.57 27.21
CA THR A 211 26.05 13.38 28.36
C THR A 211 25.23 12.50 29.32
N ALA A 212 25.94 11.91 30.28
CA ALA A 212 25.32 11.47 31.52
C ALA A 212 25.17 12.71 32.43
N ALA A 213 23.93 13.13 32.74
CA ALA A 213 23.52 13.68 34.04
C ALA A 213 22.11 14.32 34.00
N HIS A 214 21.38 14.08 35.10
CA HIS A 214 20.32 14.90 35.72
C HIS A 214 18.80 14.65 35.50
N LYS A 215 18.25 13.92 36.49
CA LYS A 215 17.14 14.25 37.45
C LYS A 215 15.76 14.78 36.98
N ASN A 216 14.74 14.00 37.36
CA ASN A 216 13.42 14.29 37.99
C ASN A 216 12.59 15.53 37.59
N GLY A 217 11.33 15.26 37.20
CA GLY A 217 10.20 16.20 37.27
C GLY A 217 8.86 15.56 36.88
N THR A 218 7.91 15.53 37.81
CA THR A 218 6.52 15.04 37.71
C THR A 218 5.55 16.12 37.17
N MET A 219 4.54 15.78 36.34
CA MET A 219 3.19 16.40 36.37
C MET A 219 2.11 15.69 35.51
N ASP A 220 0.86 16.01 35.87
CA ASP A 220 -0.46 15.34 35.79
C ASP A 220 -1.18 15.32 34.40
N PRO A 221 -2.19 14.46 34.16
CA PRO A 221 -2.92 14.32 32.89
C PRO A 221 -4.38 14.80 32.95
N ASP A 222 -4.77 15.79 32.12
CA ASP A 222 -6.09 15.84 31.49
C ASP A 222 -6.16 16.98 30.46
N GLU A 223 -6.42 16.67 29.18
CA GLU A 223 -7.46 17.36 28.41
C GLU A 223 -7.71 16.62 27.07
N ARG A 224 -8.96 16.19 26.91
CA ARG A 224 -9.45 15.32 25.84
C ARG A 224 -9.90 16.10 24.60
N ARG A 225 -9.62 15.46 23.45
CA ARG A 225 -10.46 15.27 22.24
C ARG A 225 -10.94 16.51 21.47
N ARG A 226 -10.67 16.48 20.15
CA ARG A 226 -11.69 16.60 19.09
C ARG A 226 -11.24 15.96 17.76
N SER A 227 -12.04 14.97 17.34
CA SER A 227 -12.32 14.38 16.00
C SER A 227 -11.36 14.55 14.82
N ILE A 228 -10.92 13.42 14.26
CA ILE A 228 -10.41 13.27 12.88
C ILE A 228 -11.33 12.28 12.15
N GLY A 229 -11.66 12.60 10.89
CA GLY A 229 -12.49 11.82 9.98
C GLY A 229 -11.83 10.51 9.55
N ALA A 230 -12.61 9.70 8.84
CA ALA A 230 -12.24 8.36 8.39
C ALA A 230 -10.99 8.40 7.48
N ASP A 231 -9.85 7.96 8.03
CA ASP A 231 -8.66 7.56 7.29
C ASP A 231 -8.90 6.19 6.66
N PHE A 232 -8.46 5.95 5.42
CA PHE A 232 -8.28 4.62 4.85
C PHE A 232 -7.07 3.94 5.49
N ALA A 233 -7.18 3.69 6.79
CA ALA A 233 -6.47 2.58 7.39
C ALA A 233 -7.10 1.28 6.88
N LEU A 234 -6.30 0.24 6.72
CA LEU A 234 -6.73 -1.12 6.34
C LEU A 234 -7.62 -1.80 7.41
N ASP A 235 -8.38 -1.04 8.18
CA ASP A 235 -9.52 -1.47 8.99
C ASP A 235 -10.33 -0.26 9.47
N GLU A 236 -11.63 -0.29 9.19
CA GLU A 236 -12.71 -0.25 10.20
C GLU A 236 -14.04 -0.36 9.42
N ASP A 237 -14.68 -1.52 9.52
CA ASP A 237 -16.07 -1.81 9.20
C ASP A 237 -16.78 -0.90 8.16
N PHE A 238 -16.63 -1.21 6.87
CA PHE A 238 -17.67 -1.27 5.82
C PHE A 238 -17.12 -1.98 4.56
#